data_AF-A0A382YH24-F1
#
_entry.id   AF-A0A382YH24-F1
#
_cell.length_a   1.000
_cell.length_b   1.000
_cell.length_c   1.000
_cell.angle_alpha   90.00
_cell.angle_beta   90.00
_cell.angle_gamma   90.00
#
_symmetry.space_group_name_H-M   'P 1'
#
loop_
_entity.id
_entity.type
_entity.pdbx_description
1 polymer ?
#
loop_
_entity_poly.entity_id
_entity_poly.type
_entity_poly.pdbx_seq_one_letter_code
_entity_poly.pdbx_strand_id
1 'polypeptide(L)'
;RDEYIRFPTEWSVVEKNLHMLDNTPDNIQTSLATAIQIFNVKHLPDFMKWKVQSKFKKLNVGTVPGGTQMGGGLVNMHLLYIPTFLSIQILPKEDKQEVRERYLEFKDWLFTNYRQDDEYWKINPYGWKRWEAVMDHMDAQDNSYLLPGFKEYVTKLDAIRGLKASNVFPELEHLL
;
A
#
# COMPACT_ATOMS: atom_id res chain seq x y z
N ARG A 1 -3.93 4.63 -10.53
CA ARG A 1 -2.63 3.99 -10.14
C ARG A 1 -2.70 2.48 -10.25
N ASP A 2 -3.74 1.84 -9.69
CA ASP A 2 -3.93 0.40 -9.82
C ASP A 2 -4.11 -0.03 -11.29
N GLU A 3 -4.70 0.82 -12.14
CA GLU A 3 -4.87 0.56 -13.57
C GLU A 3 -3.54 0.36 -14.30
N TYR A 4 -2.46 1.02 -13.84
CA TYR A 4 -1.12 0.79 -14.37
C TYR A 4 -0.50 -0.47 -13.78
N ILE A 5 -0.59 -0.66 -12.46
CA ILE A 5 0.04 -1.82 -11.80
C ILE A 5 -0.62 -3.13 -12.25
N ARG A 6 -1.95 -3.15 -12.34
CA ARG A 6 -2.81 -4.28 -12.70
C ARG A 6 -3.53 -4.03 -14.02
N PHE A 7 -2.81 -3.62 -15.05
CA PHE A 7 -3.41 -3.37 -16.36
C PHE A 7 -4.17 -4.58 -16.93
N PRO A 8 -5.39 -4.40 -17.50
CA PRO A 8 -6.16 -3.17 -17.70
C PRO A 8 -7.30 -2.99 -16.67
N THR A 9 -7.00 -3.07 -15.37
CA THR A 9 -8.00 -2.88 -14.33
C THR A 9 -8.61 -1.48 -14.38
N GLU A 10 -9.88 -1.36 -14.01
CA GLU A 10 -10.62 -0.12 -13.88
C GLU A 10 -10.97 0.12 -12.41
N TRP A 11 -10.52 1.23 -11.81
CA TRP A 11 -10.75 1.52 -10.39
C TRP A 11 -12.25 1.52 -10.03
N SER A 12 -13.09 2.07 -10.91
CA SER A 12 -14.55 2.11 -10.70
C SER A 12 -15.17 0.72 -10.54
N VAL A 13 -14.64 -0.29 -11.24
CA VAL A 13 -15.08 -1.69 -11.13
C VAL A 13 -14.59 -2.30 -9.82
N VAL A 14 -13.33 -2.03 -9.44
CA VAL A 14 -12.76 -2.47 -8.17
C VAL A 14 -13.56 -1.90 -7.00
N GLU A 15 -13.80 -0.60 -6.98
CA GLU A 15 -14.56 0.10 -5.94
C GLU A 15 -16.00 -0.42 -5.84
N LYS A 16 -16.69 -0.59 -6.97
CA LYS A 16 -18.03 -1.21 -7.01
C LYS A 16 -18.01 -2.61 -6.39
N ASN A 17 -17.00 -3.43 -6.70
CA ASN A 17 -16.87 -4.76 -6.14
C ASN A 17 -16.58 -4.74 -4.64
N LEU A 18 -15.76 -3.80 -4.15
CA LEU A 18 -15.51 -3.62 -2.72
C LEU A 18 -16.81 -3.29 -1.98
N HIS A 19 -17.64 -2.39 -2.50
CA HIS A 19 -18.95 -2.10 -1.91
C HIS A 19 -19.92 -3.28 -1.99
N MET A 20 -19.94 -4.03 -3.10
CA MET A 20 -20.74 -5.25 -3.20
C MET A 20 -20.32 -6.26 -2.12
N LEU A 21 -19.02 -6.49 -1.96
CA LEU A 21 -18.46 -7.40 -0.96
C LEU A 21 -18.76 -6.95 0.48
N ASP A 22 -18.68 -5.64 0.75
CA ASP A 22 -18.99 -5.08 2.07
C ASP A 22 -20.46 -5.26 2.49
N ASN A 23 -21.36 -5.47 1.52
CA ASN A 23 -22.79 -5.72 1.75
C ASN A 23 -23.18 -7.20 1.68
N THR A 24 -22.20 -8.12 1.67
CA THR A 24 -22.47 -9.56 1.74
C THR A 24 -23.02 -9.98 3.11
N PRO A 25 -23.73 -11.12 3.21
CA PRO A 25 -24.18 -11.69 4.50
C PRO A 25 -23.04 -11.95 5.50
N ASP A 26 -23.35 -11.98 6.81
CA ASP A 26 -22.36 -12.03 7.90
C ASP A 26 -21.49 -13.29 7.92
N ASN A 27 -21.94 -14.38 7.30
CA ASN A 27 -21.14 -15.60 7.15
C ASN A 27 -20.02 -15.46 6.10
N ILE A 28 -19.92 -14.33 5.40
CA ILE A 28 -18.84 -14.00 4.47
C ILE A 28 -17.94 -12.94 5.10
N GLN A 29 -16.66 -13.24 5.26
CA GLN A 29 -15.65 -12.26 5.67
C GLN A 29 -14.90 -11.73 4.45
N THR A 30 -14.58 -10.44 4.47
CA THR A 30 -13.94 -9.74 3.36
C THR A 30 -12.66 -9.07 3.82
N SER A 31 -11.60 -9.19 3.03
CA SER A 31 -10.31 -8.57 3.33
C SER A 31 -9.70 -7.92 2.11
N LEU A 32 -9.10 -6.75 2.29
CA LEU A 32 -8.24 -6.10 1.32
C LEU A 32 -6.78 -6.46 1.62
N ALA A 33 -6.00 -6.72 0.57
CA ALA A 33 -4.57 -6.96 0.66
C ALA A 33 -3.81 -6.13 -0.38
N THR A 34 -2.60 -5.69 -0.03
CA THR A 34 -1.73 -4.94 -0.93
C THR A 34 -0.31 -5.52 -0.94
N ALA A 35 0.26 -5.61 -2.14
CA ALA A 35 1.68 -5.85 -2.34
C ALA A 35 2.40 -4.50 -2.40
N ILE A 36 3.25 -4.22 -1.42
CA ILE A 36 3.96 -2.95 -1.26
C ILE A 36 5.20 -2.97 -2.15
N GLN A 37 5.29 -1.98 -3.02
CA GLN A 37 6.33 -1.86 -4.04
C GLN A 37 6.63 -0.39 -4.34
N ILE A 38 7.67 -0.14 -5.13
CA ILE A 38 8.09 1.22 -5.51
C ILE A 38 6.93 2.08 -6.07
N PHE A 39 6.01 1.49 -6.86
CA PHE A 39 4.88 2.22 -7.45
C PHE A 39 3.82 2.73 -6.48
N ASN A 40 3.71 2.16 -5.28
CA ASN A 40 2.60 2.46 -4.38
C ASN A 40 2.99 2.92 -2.98
N VAL A 41 4.24 2.72 -2.55
CA VAL A 41 4.65 3.03 -1.18
C VAL A 41 4.42 4.50 -0.80
N LYS A 42 4.69 5.45 -1.70
CA LYS A 42 4.45 6.89 -1.45
C LYS A 42 2.97 7.25 -1.30
N HIS A 43 2.06 6.47 -1.88
CA HIS A 43 0.61 6.74 -1.90
C HIS A 43 -0.24 5.73 -1.11
N LEU A 44 0.40 4.76 -0.44
CA LEU A 44 -0.29 3.84 0.44
C LEU A 44 -1.04 4.57 1.59
N PRO A 45 -0.48 5.64 2.20
CA PRO A 45 -1.23 6.48 3.12
C PRO A 45 -2.53 7.05 2.55
N ASP A 46 -2.49 7.60 1.33
CA ASP A 46 -3.67 8.20 0.69
C ASP A 46 -4.76 7.15 0.46
N PHE A 47 -4.36 5.96 0.03
CA PHE A 47 -5.28 4.86 -0.17
C PHE A 47 -5.97 4.43 1.14
N MET A 48 -5.25 4.44 2.27
CA MET A 48 -5.86 4.12 3.56
C MET A 48 -6.71 5.25 4.13
N LYS A 49 -6.34 6.52 3.88
CA LYS A 49 -7.21 7.67 4.19
C LYS A 49 -8.55 7.51 3.46
N TRP A 50 -8.52 7.21 2.16
CA TRP A 50 -9.72 6.88 1.38
C TRP A 50 -10.50 5.73 2.02
N LYS A 51 -9.83 4.61 2.36
CA LYS A 51 -10.52 3.45 2.95
C LYS A 51 -11.25 3.81 4.25
N VAL A 52 -10.61 4.55 5.15
CA VAL A 52 -11.21 5.01 6.42
C VAL A 52 -12.41 5.91 6.14
N GLN A 53 -12.29 6.85 5.20
CA GLN A 53 -13.37 7.76 4.82
C GLN A 53 -14.55 7.05 4.12
N SER A 54 -14.31 5.95 3.42
CA SER A 54 -15.35 5.15 2.76
C SER A 54 -16.24 4.37 3.73
N LYS A 55 -15.87 4.27 5.01
CA LYS A 55 -16.68 3.66 6.08
C LYS A 55 -17.15 2.22 5.77
N PHE A 56 -16.29 1.42 5.16
CA PHE A 56 -16.52 -0.01 4.97
C PHE A 56 -16.76 -0.70 6.32
N LYS A 57 -17.73 -1.61 6.37
CA LYS A 57 -18.19 -2.26 7.61
C LYS A 57 -17.52 -3.60 7.86
N LYS A 58 -17.10 -4.30 6.81
CA LYS A 58 -16.59 -5.67 6.86
C LYS A 58 -15.15 -5.78 6.39
N LEU A 59 -14.71 -4.89 5.51
CA LEU A 59 -13.40 -4.97 4.86
C LEU A 59 -12.25 -4.89 5.90
N ASN A 60 -11.58 -6.03 6.15
CA ASN A 60 -10.54 -6.23 7.17
C ASN A 60 -11.00 -6.07 8.63
N VAL A 61 -12.31 -6.09 8.92
CA VAL A 61 -12.80 -5.92 10.30
C VAL A 61 -12.76 -7.25 11.08
N GLY A 62 -12.79 -8.38 10.39
CA GLY A 62 -12.75 -9.71 11.00
C GLY A 62 -11.41 -10.04 11.68
N THR A 63 -11.40 -11.13 12.43
CA THR A 63 -10.22 -11.60 13.19
C THR A 63 -9.57 -12.82 12.53
N VAL A 64 -8.26 -12.92 12.69
CA VAL A 64 -7.49 -14.15 12.37
C VAL A 64 -7.47 -15.09 13.59
N PRO A 65 -7.08 -16.37 13.43
CA PRO A 65 -6.85 -17.27 14.57
C PRO A 65 -5.99 -16.59 15.64
N GLY A 66 -6.46 -16.61 16.89
CA GLY A 66 -5.86 -15.83 17.99
C GLY A 66 -6.60 -14.53 18.33
N GLY A 67 -7.69 -14.20 17.63
CA GLY A 67 -8.59 -13.10 17.99
C GLY A 67 -8.09 -11.72 17.58
N THR A 68 -6.95 -11.63 16.88
CA THR A 68 -6.38 -10.37 16.39
C THR A 68 -7.11 -9.89 15.14
N GLN A 69 -7.41 -8.60 15.06
CA GLN A 69 -8.01 -8.01 13.87
C GLN A 69 -7.06 -8.08 12.66
N MET A 70 -7.55 -8.62 11.53
CA MET A 70 -6.73 -8.77 10.33
C MET A 70 -6.34 -7.41 9.76
N GLY A 71 -5.08 -7.23 9.36
CA GLY A 71 -4.61 -6.00 8.75
C GLY A 71 -4.82 -4.73 9.60
N GLY A 72 -4.99 -4.87 10.92
CA GLY A 72 -5.29 -3.76 11.83
C GLY A 72 -6.60 -3.02 11.52
N GLY A 73 -7.52 -3.67 10.80
CA GLY A 73 -8.74 -3.04 10.28
C GLY A 73 -8.53 -2.19 9.02
N LEU A 74 -7.29 -2.05 8.53
CA LEU A 74 -6.96 -1.24 7.36
C LEU A 74 -6.62 -2.09 6.13
N VAL A 75 -5.53 -2.85 6.14
CA VAL A 75 -5.14 -3.62 4.96
C VAL A 75 -4.15 -4.71 5.33
N ASN A 76 -4.26 -5.87 4.70
CA ASN A 76 -3.24 -6.89 4.79
C ASN A 76 -2.04 -6.49 3.94
N MET A 77 -0.88 -6.33 4.57
CA MET A 77 0.34 -5.85 3.91
C MET A 77 1.30 -7.00 3.59
N HIS A 78 1.73 -7.05 2.33
CA HIS A 78 2.72 -7.97 1.83
C HIS A 78 3.88 -7.18 1.22
N LEU A 79 5.10 -7.40 1.70
CA LEU A 79 6.30 -6.79 1.13
C LEU A 79 6.68 -7.52 -0.16
N LEU A 80 6.99 -6.76 -1.21
CA LEU A 80 7.50 -7.32 -2.45
C LEU A 80 8.99 -7.62 -2.31
N TYR A 81 9.33 -8.90 -2.13
CA TYR A 81 10.72 -9.38 -2.09
C TYR A 81 11.28 -9.66 -3.50
N ILE A 82 10.44 -10.18 -4.39
CA ILE A 82 10.79 -10.46 -5.78
C ILE A 82 9.64 -9.99 -6.71
N PRO A 83 9.96 -9.47 -7.92
CA PRO A 83 11.31 -9.15 -8.40
C PRO A 83 11.94 -7.96 -7.68
N THR A 84 13.24 -8.04 -7.37
CA THR A 84 13.93 -7.07 -6.50
C THR A 84 13.93 -5.64 -7.05
N PHE A 85 13.90 -5.47 -8.38
CA PHE A 85 13.79 -4.16 -9.04
C PHE A 85 12.41 -3.48 -8.90
N LEU A 86 11.45 -4.10 -8.20
CA LEU A 86 10.20 -3.46 -7.79
C LEU A 86 10.12 -3.21 -6.27
N SER A 87 11.12 -3.67 -5.52
CA SER A 87 11.15 -3.52 -4.06
C SER A 87 11.27 -2.05 -3.65
N ILE A 88 10.69 -1.70 -2.50
CA ILE A 88 10.86 -0.37 -1.89
C ILE A 88 12.30 -0.10 -1.44
N GLN A 89 13.15 -1.13 -1.33
CA GLN A 89 14.56 -0.99 -0.96
C GLN A 89 15.41 -0.33 -2.05
N ILE A 90 14.91 -0.24 -3.29
CA ILE A 90 15.63 0.41 -4.41
C ILE A 90 15.46 1.93 -4.41
N LEU A 91 14.56 2.48 -3.59
CA LEU A 91 14.36 3.91 -3.50
C LEU A 91 15.67 4.62 -3.11
N PRO A 92 16.04 5.73 -3.77
CA PRO A 92 17.11 6.59 -3.28
C PRO A 92 16.83 7.12 -1.88
N LYS A 93 17.88 7.64 -1.23
CA LYS A 93 17.80 8.14 0.14
C LYS A 93 16.75 9.25 0.29
N GLU A 94 16.68 10.16 -0.68
CA GLU A 94 15.74 11.28 -0.70
C GLU A 94 14.29 10.79 -0.78
N ASP A 95 14.02 9.79 -1.64
CA ASP A 95 12.70 9.17 -1.75
C ASP A 95 12.31 8.38 -0.49
N LYS A 96 13.25 7.70 0.15
CA LYS A 96 13.02 7.01 1.44
C LYS A 96 12.66 8.00 2.54
N GLN A 97 13.33 9.14 2.59
CA GLN A 97 13.01 10.22 3.52
C GLN A 97 11.60 10.77 3.29
N GLU A 98 11.21 11.00 2.03
CA GLU A 98 9.86 11.42 1.69
C GLU A 98 8.79 10.41 2.16
N VAL A 99 9.05 9.10 2.00
CA VAL A 99 8.14 8.05 2.50
C VAL A 99 8.00 8.13 4.02
N ARG A 100 9.11 8.31 4.75
CA ARG A 100 9.08 8.46 6.23
C ARG A 100 8.22 9.65 6.65
N GLU A 101 8.39 10.81 6.01
CA GLU A 101 7.62 12.02 6.30
C GLU A 101 6.12 11.82 6.06
N ARG A 102 5.75 11.26 4.90
CA ARG A 102 4.35 10.94 4.58
C ARG A 102 3.71 9.98 5.59
N TYR A 103 4.48 9.01 6.07
CA TYR A 103 3.97 8.02 7.03
C TYR A 103 3.85 8.60 8.43
N LEU A 104 4.71 9.56 8.81
CA LEU A 104 4.56 10.31 10.06
C LEU A 104 3.28 11.17 10.03
N GLU A 105 3.05 11.93 8.96
CA GLU A 105 1.81 12.69 8.80
C GLU A 105 0.57 11.77 8.80
N PHE A 106 0.70 10.59 8.18
CA PHE A 106 -0.37 9.60 8.17
C PHE A 106 -0.64 8.99 9.55
N LYS A 107 0.40 8.79 10.37
CA LYS A 107 0.28 8.36 11.76
C LYS A 107 -0.62 9.32 12.54
N ASP A 108 -0.32 10.62 12.47
CA ASP A 108 -1.08 11.66 13.14
C ASP A 108 -2.52 11.70 12.62
N TRP A 109 -2.69 11.62 11.30
CA TRP A 109 -4.01 11.57 10.68
C TRP A 109 -4.84 10.38 11.16
N LEU A 110 -4.26 9.18 11.26
CA LEU A 110 -4.95 7.98 11.77
C LEU A 110 -5.36 8.14 13.24
N PHE A 111 -4.48 8.72 14.06
CA PHE A 111 -4.79 8.97 15.47
C PHE A 111 -5.98 9.92 15.62
N THR A 112 -6.10 10.93 14.77
CA THR A 112 -7.23 11.86 14.77
C THR A 112 -8.50 11.29 14.13
N ASN A 113 -8.39 10.51 13.06
CA ASN A 113 -9.53 10.20 12.18
C ASN A 113 -9.96 8.73 12.16
N TYR A 114 -9.19 7.80 12.74
CA TYR A 114 -9.49 6.37 12.70
C TYR A 114 -9.75 5.78 14.08
N ARG A 115 -8.74 5.65 14.93
CA ARG A 115 -8.87 5.08 16.28
C ARG A 115 -7.70 5.44 17.19
N GLN A 116 -7.90 5.39 18.50
CA GLN A 116 -6.94 5.79 19.53
C GLN A 116 -6.68 4.72 20.58
N ASP A 117 -7.28 3.53 20.43
CA ASP A 117 -7.17 2.46 21.42
C ASP A 117 -5.84 1.70 21.35
N ASP A 118 -5.48 1.11 22.48
CA ASP A 118 -4.23 0.36 22.64
C ASP A 118 -4.18 -0.91 21.77
N GLU A 119 -5.32 -1.45 21.33
CA GLU A 119 -5.32 -2.64 20.45
C GLU A 119 -4.60 -2.30 19.15
N TYR A 120 -4.95 -1.21 18.47
CA TYR A 120 -4.28 -0.84 17.22
C TYR A 120 -2.86 -0.29 17.42
N TRP A 121 -2.66 0.53 18.45
CA TRP A 121 -1.41 1.28 18.60
C TRP A 121 -0.29 0.53 19.32
N LYS A 122 -0.62 -0.46 20.17
CA LYS A 122 0.35 -1.10 21.06
C LYS A 122 0.35 -2.63 20.98
N ILE A 123 -0.82 -3.25 20.82
CA ILE A 123 -0.97 -4.70 21.01
C ILE A 123 -0.96 -5.45 19.67
N ASN A 124 -1.71 -4.97 18.68
CA ASN A 124 -1.93 -5.67 17.42
C ASN A 124 -0.69 -5.60 16.52
N PRO A 125 -0.07 -6.73 16.16
CA PRO A 125 1.07 -6.74 15.25
C PRO A 125 0.73 -6.26 13.83
N TYR A 126 -0.55 -6.27 13.46
CA TYR A 126 -1.07 -5.74 12.20
C TYR A 126 -1.54 -4.28 12.28
N GLY A 127 -1.50 -3.67 13.47
CA GLY A 127 -1.77 -2.26 13.71
C GLY A 127 -0.60 -1.36 13.28
N TRP A 128 -0.34 -0.28 14.03
CA TRP A 128 0.73 0.67 13.66
C TRP A 128 2.11 0.02 13.50
N LYS A 129 2.42 -0.99 14.32
CA LYS A 129 3.66 -1.77 14.23
C LYS A 129 3.93 -2.35 12.84
N ARG A 130 2.88 -2.69 12.08
CA ARG A 130 3.02 -3.21 10.72
C ARG A 130 3.52 -2.14 9.75
N TRP A 131 3.07 -0.90 9.93
CA TRP A 131 3.51 0.26 9.14
C TRP A 131 4.98 0.58 9.42
N GLU A 132 5.38 0.52 10.70
CA GLU A 132 6.78 0.66 11.11
C GLU A 132 7.66 -0.42 10.45
N ALA A 133 7.23 -1.67 10.47
CA ALA A 133 7.96 -2.77 9.83
C ALA A 133 8.12 -2.58 8.30
N VAL A 134 7.18 -1.92 7.62
CA VAL A 134 7.33 -1.58 6.19
C VAL A 134 8.46 -0.58 5.99
N MET A 135 8.49 0.48 6.78
CA MET A 135 9.53 1.49 6.68
C MET A 135 10.91 0.93 7.11
N ASP A 136 10.95 0.08 8.13
CA ASP A 136 12.19 -0.57 8.56
C ASP A 136 12.70 -1.54 7.49
N HIS A 137 11.82 -2.23 6.78
CA HIS A 137 12.21 -3.04 5.63
C HIS A 137 12.79 -2.20 4.49
N MET A 138 12.19 -1.04 4.20
CA MET A 138 12.68 -0.08 3.19
C MET A 138 14.10 0.38 3.50
N ASP A 139 14.39 0.66 4.77
CA ASP A 139 15.69 1.19 5.21
C ASP A 139 16.73 0.10 5.46
N ALA A 140 16.33 -1.16 5.60
CA ALA A 140 17.22 -2.27 5.92
C ALA A 140 18.34 -2.50 4.89
N GLN A 141 18.13 -2.13 3.63
CA GLN A 141 19.12 -2.28 2.55
C GLN A 141 19.04 -1.11 1.56
N ASP A 142 20.18 -0.74 0.99
CA ASP A 142 20.25 0.13 -0.17
C ASP A 142 20.43 -0.72 -1.43
N ASN A 143 19.35 -0.88 -2.19
CA ASN A 143 19.33 -1.59 -3.46
C ASN A 143 19.16 -0.62 -4.64
N SER A 144 19.51 0.65 -4.48
CA SER A 144 19.37 1.69 -5.52
C SER A 144 20.15 1.37 -6.81
N TYR A 145 21.19 0.54 -6.74
CA TYR A 145 21.90 0.02 -7.92
C TYR A 145 20.99 -0.80 -8.87
N LEU A 146 19.80 -1.23 -8.44
CA LEU A 146 18.80 -1.92 -9.26
C LEU A 146 17.84 -0.98 -10.01
N LEU A 147 17.91 0.34 -9.79
CA LEU A 147 17.08 1.33 -10.49
C LEU A 147 17.17 1.24 -12.03
N PRO A 148 18.33 0.95 -12.66
CA PRO A 148 18.38 0.73 -14.10
C PRO A 148 17.43 -0.39 -14.57
N GLY A 149 17.31 -1.47 -13.79
CA GLY A 149 16.39 -2.57 -14.08
C GLY A 149 14.93 -2.19 -13.92
N PHE A 150 14.61 -1.35 -12.93
CA PHE A 150 13.28 -0.75 -12.77
C PHE A 150 12.90 0.09 -13.99
N LYS A 151 13.79 0.98 -14.42
CA LYS A 151 13.60 1.87 -15.58
C LYS A 151 13.45 1.10 -16.88
N GLU A 152 14.25 0.06 -17.09
CA GLU A 152 14.12 -0.81 -18.25
C GLU A 152 12.77 -1.54 -18.27
N TYR A 153 12.37 -2.11 -17.12
CA TYR A 153 11.09 -2.78 -16.96
C TYR A 153 9.92 -1.84 -17.28
N VAL A 154 9.92 -0.63 -16.73
CA VAL A 154 8.88 0.37 -16.97
C VAL A 154 8.83 0.81 -18.43
N THR A 155 9.98 1.15 -19.02
CA THR A 155 10.06 1.55 -20.44
C THR A 155 9.45 0.49 -21.36
N LYS A 156 9.76 -0.79 -21.12
CA LYS A 156 9.19 -1.90 -21.90
C LYS A 156 7.69 -2.05 -21.69
N LEU A 157 7.24 -1.91 -20.44
CA LEU A 157 5.82 -2.03 -20.08
C LEU A 157 4.98 -0.92 -20.70
N ASP A 158 5.48 0.31 -20.67
CA ASP A 158 4.89 1.49 -21.32
C ASP A 158 4.76 1.27 -22.83
N ALA A 159 5.82 0.80 -23.50
CA ALA A 159 5.80 0.52 -24.93
C ALA A 159 4.76 -0.55 -25.32
N ILE A 160 4.61 -1.61 -24.52
CA ILE A 160 3.62 -2.67 -24.75
C ILE A 160 2.20 -2.15 -24.57
N ARG A 161 1.97 -1.30 -23.57
CA ARG A 161 0.62 -0.84 -23.18
C ARG A 161 0.20 0.46 -23.86
N GLY A 162 1.12 1.16 -24.53
CA GLY A 162 0.89 2.51 -25.05
C GLY A 162 0.65 3.53 -23.94
N LEU A 163 1.30 3.35 -22.79
CA LEU A 163 1.18 4.21 -21.61
C LEU A 163 2.47 5.00 -21.38
N LYS A 164 2.40 5.93 -20.43
CA LYS A 164 3.57 6.64 -19.91
C LYS A 164 3.50 6.65 -18.39
N ALA A 165 4.36 5.87 -17.75
CA ALA A 165 4.38 5.71 -16.30
C ALA A 165 4.57 7.05 -15.58
N SER A 166 5.38 7.97 -16.11
CA SER A 166 5.59 9.29 -15.48
C SER A 166 4.33 10.15 -15.40
N ASN A 167 3.33 9.91 -16.27
CA ASN A 167 2.02 10.57 -16.16
C ASN A 167 1.18 9.98 -15.02
N VAL A 168 1.39 8.71 -14.66
CA VAL A 168 0.65 8.00 -13.61
C VAL A 168 1.33 8.14 -12.25
N PHE A 169 2.66 8.18 -12.22
CA PHE A 169 3.53 8.29 -11.05
C PHE A 169 4.48 9.49 -11.19
N PRO A 170 3.96 10.74 -11.19
CA PRO A 170 4.79 11.93 -11.33
C PRO A 170 5.85 12.03 -10.21
N GLU A 171 5.55 11.51 -9.01
CA GLU A 171 6.47 11.47 -7.88
C GLU A 171 7.65 10.49 -8.05
N LEU A 172 7.64 9.70 -9.13
CA LEU A 172 8.73 8.80 -9.51
C LEU A 172 9.37 9.22 -10.84
N GLU A 173 8.97 10.36 -11.44
CA GLU A 173 9.45 10.76 -12.78
C GLU A 173 10.97 10.85 -12.86
N HIS A 174 11.65 11.30 -11.81
CA HIS A 174 13.12 11.37 -11.75
C HIS A 174 13.80 10.00 -11.70
N LEU A 175 13.05 8.92 -11.44
CA LEU A 175 13.51 7.53 -11.41
C LEU A 175 13.17 6.76 -12.70
N LEU A 176 12.34 7.36 -13.59
CA LEU A 176 11.81 6.76 -14.81
C LEU A 176 12.57 7.19 -16.06
#